data_AF-A0A969V8J1-F1
#
_entry.id   AF-A0A969V8J1-F1
#
_cell.length_a   1.000
_cell.length_b   1.000
_cell.length_c   1.000
_cell.angle_alpha   90.00
_cell.angle_beta   90.00
_cell.angle_gamma   90.00
#
_symmetry.space_group_name_H-M   'P 1'
#
loop_
_entity.id
_entity.type
_entity.pdbx_description
1 polymer ?
#
loop_
_entity_poly.entity_id
_entity_poly.type
_entity_poly.pdbx_seq_one_letter_code
_entity_poly.pdbx_strand_id
1 'polypeptide(L)'
;MQPEVSVSKGVLHVLIPVACLEGPIDAIVSVNGGKYEDTDDRQLDVSDMRVSFTEGGLAIDGNWHFQVREYLGRFRGKKKYTSWVSIEGSFSQPFIVKIGNGRLVAEAGKIDIQGADKWYPEILYALISRFRINGAVNKLINQELQNFNGMNLQQLLVQAGSAIVAEALGISSDDANKLIDFCAGNTNAKITGNRLILSVLVD
;
A
#
# COMPACT_ATOMS: atom_id res chain seq x y z
N MET A 1 13.40 -15.60 0.98
CA MET A 1 12.38 -16.53 0.44
C MET A 1 12.38 -16.41 -1.07
N GLN A 2 12.27 -17.53 -1.79
CA GLN A 2 12.12 -17.52 -3.26
C GLN A 2 10.65 -17.68 -3.65
N PRO A 3 10.19 -17.07 -4.74
CA PRO A 3 8.85 -17.31 -5.28
C PRO A 3 8.67 -18.79 -5.66
N GLU A 4 7.48 -19.34 -5.45
CA GLU A 4 7.11 -20.63 -6.01
C GLU A 4 6.57 -20.42 -7.42
N VAL A 5 7.00 -21.25 -8.37
CA VAL A 5 6.66 -21.08 -9.78
C VAL A 5 6.18 -22.39 -10.37
N SER A 6 5.14 -22.32 -11.19
CA SER A 6 4.60 -23.48 -11.90
C SER A 6 3.97 -23.07 -13.22
N VAL A 7 3.90 -23.99 -14.17
CA VAL A 7 3.10 -23.84 -15.39
C VAL A 7 2.03 -24.92 -15.39
N SER A 8 0.78 -24.52 -15.61
CA SER A 8 -0.33 -25.47 -15.73
C SER A 8 -1.31 -24.99 -16.79
N LYS A 9 -1.68 -25.87 -17.73
CA LYS A 9 -2.62 -25.56 -18.83
C LYS A 9 -2.25 -24.27 -19.60
N GLY A 10 -0.96 -24.10 -19.91
CA GLY A 10 -0.47 -22.91 -20.61
C GLY A 10 -0.41 -21.64 -19.76
N VAL A 11 -0.66 -21.69 -18.45
CA VAL A 11 -0.59 -20.53 -17.56
C VAL A 11 0.62 -20.65 -16.64
N LEU A 12 1.50 -19.65 -16.68
CA LEU A 12 2.57 -19.43 -15.73
C LEU A 12 1.98 -18.83 -14.45
N HIS A 13 2.17 -19.50 -13.33
CA HIS A 13 1.83 -19.01 -11.99
C HIS A 13 3.11 -18.71 -11.21
N VAL A 14 3.22 -17.50 -10.68
CA VAL A 14 4.29 -17.09 -9.75
C VAL A 14 3.65 -16.70 -8.43
N LEU A 15 3.95 -17.45 -7.37
CA LEU A 15 3.40 -17.27 -6.04
C LEU A 15 4.47 -16.65 -5.15
N ILE A 16 4.21 -15.43 -4.68
CA ILE A 16 5.13 -14.63 -3.88
C ILE A 16 4.57 -14.56 -2.46
N PRO A 17 5.34 -14.98 -1.43
CA PRO A 17 4.94 -14.77 -0.06
C PRO A 17 4.74 -13.28 0.22
N VAL A 18 3.60 -12.93 0.82
CA VAL A 18 3.27 -11.55 1.18
C VAL A 18 4.28 -10.94 2.15
N ALA A 19 4.95 -11.76 2.98
CA ALA A 19 6.03 -11.30 3.85
C ALA A 19 7.18 -10.61 3.08
N CYS A 20 7.36 -10.90 1.78
CA CYS A 20 8.33 -10.21 0.92
C CYS A 20 7.91 -8.77 0.58
N LEU A 21 6.63 -8.44 0.71
CA LEU A 21 6.05 -7.09 0.54
C LEU A 21 5.86 -6.37 1.87
N GLU A 22 5.50 -7.11 2.90
CA GLU A 22 5.12 -6.58 4.20
C GLU A 22 6.24 -5.78 4.85
N GLY A 23 7.45 -6.34 4.95
CA GLY A 23 8.58 -5.65 5.60
C GLY A 23 8.91 -4.29 4.97
N PRO A 24 9.11 -4.20 3.64
CA PRO A 24 9.38 -2.92 2.98
C PRO A 24 8.23 -1.91 3.12
N ILE A 25 6.97 -2.34 2.97
CA ILE A 25 5.82 -1.44 3.10
C ILE A 25 5.64 -0.99 4.55
N ASP A 26 5.84 -1.88 5.52
CA ASP A 26 5.79 -1.57 6.95
C ASP A 26 6.86 -0.52 7.34
N ALA A 27 8.07 -0.65 6.80
CA ALA A 27 9.14 0.33 6.95
C ALA A 27 8.76 1.70 6.37
N ILE A 28 8.07 1.74 5.24
CA ILE A 28 7.58 2.99 4.63
C ILE A 28 6.50 3.64 5.51
N VAL A 29 5.51 2.88 5.98
CA VAL A 29 4.36 3.44 6.70
C VAL A 29 4.75 3.89 8.11
N SER A 30 5.62 3.15 8.79
CA SER A 30 6.08 3.49 10.14
C SER A 30 6.82 4.83 10.21
N VAL A 31 7.66 5.15 9.21
CA VAL A 31 8.35 6.46 9.13
C VAL A 31 7.44 7.59 8.65
N ASN A 32 6.24 7.28 8.14
CA ASN A 32 5.25 8.27 7.73
C ASN A 32 4.28 8.65 8.87
N GLY A 33 4.53 8.19 10.10
CA GLY A 33 3.94 8.79 11.29
C GLY A 33 4.44 10.21 11.56
N GLY A 34 3.74 10.95 12.42
CA GLY A 34 4.08 12.29 12.87
C GLY A 34 2.94 13.30 12.69
N LYS A 35 3.31 14.59 12.59
CA LYS A 35 2.35 15.70 12.48
C LYS A 35 1.68 15.77 11.12
N TYR A 36 0.38 15.52 11.09
CA TYR A 36 -0.46 15.59 9.89
C TYR A 36 -1.17 16.95 9.79
N GLU A 37 -1.44 17.58 10.93
CA GLU A 37 -1.92 18.96 11.04
C GLU A 37 -1.19 19.67 12.18
N ASP A 38 -0.77 20.92 11.96
CA ASP A 38 -0.14 21.76 12.98
C ASP A 38 -0.49 23.24 12.72
N THR A 39 -1.60 23.67 13.32
CA THR A 39 -2.08 25.06 13.27
C THR A 39 -2.11 25.67 14.67
N ASP A 40 -2.40 26.97 14.73
CA ASP A 40 -2.52 27.67 16.01
C ASP A 40 -3.62 27.08 16.92
N ASP A 41 -4.61 26.37 16.37
CA ASP A 41 -5.82 25.93 17.04
C ASP A 41 -6.09 24.42 16.94
N ARG A 42 -5.37 23.69 16.08
CA ARG A 42 -5.52 22.26 15.87
C ARG A 42 -4.18 21.58 15.63
N GLN A 43 -4.02 20.39 16.19
CA GLN A 43 -2.87 19.53 15.95
C GLN A 43 -3.36 18.09 15.78
N LEU A 44 -2.83 17.39 14.79
CA LEU A 44 -3.08 15.96 14.60
C LEU A 44 -1.75 15.25 14.44
N ASP A 45 -1.47 14.36 15.38
CA ASP A 45 -0.33 13.44 15.34
C ASP A 45 -0.80 12.03 15.03
N VAL A 46 -0.08 11.34 14.15
CA VAL A 46 -0.31 9.94 13.79
C VAL A 46 0.88 9.10 14.22
N SER A 47 0.63 7.92 14.79
CA SER A 47 1.67 7.04 15.32
C SER A 47 1.30 5.57 15.17
N ASP A 48 2.26 4.69 15.47
CA ASP A 48 2.10 3.23 15.45
C ASP A 48 1.51 2.68 14.15
N MET A 49 1.84 3.32 13.03
CA MET A 49 1.38 2.89 11.71
C MET A 49 2.00 1.54 11.36
N ARG A 50 1.14 0.58 10.99
CA ARG A 50 1.55 -0.78 10.60
C ARG A 50 0.78 -1.23 9.39
N VAL A 51 1.41 -2.09 8.59
CA VAL A 51 0.72 -2.73 7.47
C VAL A 51 0.22 -4.11 7.89
N SER A 52 -0.96 -4.48 7.40
CA SER A 52 -1.47 -5.84 7.46
C SER A 52 -1.99 -6.23 6.09
N PHE A 53 -1.70 -7.44 5.64
CA PHE A 53 -2.23 -7.94 4.38
C PHE A 53 -3.48 -8.78 4.60
N THR A 54 -4.48 -8.54 3.76
CA THR A 54 -5.78 -9.21 3.82
C THR A 54 -6.18 -9.68 2.43
N GLU A 55 -7.26 -10.45 2.32
CA GLU A 55 -7.70 -10.91 1.01
C GLU A 55 -8.06 -9.73 0.11
N GLY A 56 -7.46 -9.70 -1.08
CA GLY A 56 -7.66 -8.62 -2.06
C GLY A 56 -6.80 -7.36 -1.86
N GLY A 57 -5.95 -7.29 -0.83
CA GLY A 57 -5.12 -6.10 -0.64
C GLY A 57 -4.34 -6.03 0.67
N LEU A 58 -4.29 -4.82 1.23
CA LEU A 58 -3.65 -4.53 2.50
C LEU A 58 -4.44 -3.47 3.27
N ALA A 59 -4.23 -3.38 4.57
CA ALA A 59 -4.71 -2.29 5.42
C ALA A 59 -3.52 -1.63 6.11
N ILE A 60 -3.65 -0.33 6.35
CA ILE A 60 -2.76 0.42 7.22
C ILE A 60 -3.54 0.81 8.45
N ASP A 61 -3.11 0.29 9.58
CA ASP A 61 -3.69 0.60 10.88
C ASP A 61 -2.76 1.56 11.62
N GLY A 62 -3.32 2.46 12.43
CA GLY A 62 -2.52 3.37 13.22
C GLY A 62 -3.32 4.10 14.29
N ASN A 63 -2.60 4.79 15.17
CA ASN A 63 -3.15 5.61 16.23
C ASN A 63 -3.13 7.08 15.82
N TRP A 64 -4.09 7.85 16.30
CA TRP A 64 -4.11 9.30 16.14
C TRP A 64 -4.32 9.99 17.49
N HIS A 65 -3.68 11.16 17.63
CA HIS A 65 -3.84 12.05 18.77
C HIS A 65 -4.20 13.44 18.22
N PHE A 66 -5.42 13.89 18.53
CA PHE A 66 -5.95 15.17 18.07
C PHE A 66 -6.03 16.15 19.24
N GLN A 67 -5.50 17.35 19.04
CA GLN A 67 -5.58 18.45 20.00
C GLN A 67 -6.28 19.64 19.36
N VAL A 68 -7.21 20.25 20.08
CA VAL A 68 -7.95 21.42 19.62
C VAL A 68 -8.10 22.45 20.74
N ARG A 69 -8.12 23.73 20.36
CA ARG A 69 -8.45 24.85 21.25
C ARG A 69 -9.19 25.95 20.50
N GLU A 70 -9.97 26.75 21.20
CA GLU A 70 -10.77 27.81 20.60
C GLU A 70 -10.08 29.17 20.73
N TYR A 71 -10.19 30.01 19.70
CA TYR A 71 -9.68 31.37 19.73
C TYR A 71 -10.57 32.27 20.60
N LEU A 72 -9.98 32.94 21.59
CA LEU A 72 -10.68 33.82 22.53
C LEU A 72 -10.58 35.31 22.15
N GLY A 73 -9.60 35.68 21.31
CA GLY A 73 -9.36 37.08 20.94
C GLY A 73 -7.89 37.48 20.98
N ARG A 74 -7.62 38.78 20.84
CA ARG A 74 -6.27 39.35 20.85
C ARG A 74 -6.11 40.29 22.04
N PHE A 75 -5.12 40.03 22.88
CA PHE A 75 -4.79 40.89 24.02
C PHE A 75 -3.33 41.37 23.90
N ARG A 76 -3.13 42.69 23.90
CA ARG A 76 -1.82 43.33 23.68
C ARG A 76 -1.08 42.76 22.45
N GLY A 77 -1.79 42.63 21.34
CA GLY A 77 -1.24 42.12 20.07
C GLY A 77 -1.07 40.59 19.99
N LYS A 78 -1.15 39.85 21.12
CA LYS A 78 -1.01 38.39 21.14
C LYS A 78 -2.37 37.71 21.05
N LYS A 79 -2.49 36.72 20.16
CA LYS A 79 -3.67 35.84 20.10
C LYS A 79 -3.80 35.04 21.40
N LYS A 80 -5.01 34.86 21.88
CA LYS A 80 -5.36 34.08 23.07
C LYS A 80 -6.31 32.97 22.68
N TYR A 81 -6.14 31.83 23.32
CA TYR A 81 -6.90 30.62 23.06
C TYR A 81 -7.34 30.00 24.38
N THR A 82 -8.33 29.12 24.33
CA THR A 82 -8.63 28.21 25.45
C THR A 82 -7.46 27.27 25.68
N SER A 83 -7.50 26.54 26.80
CA SER A 83 -6.63 25.37 26.99
C SER A 83 -6.88 24.34 25.89
N TRP A 84 -5.83 23.56 25.59
CA TRP A 84 -5.94 22.43 24.68
C TRP A 84 -6.87 21.36 25.26
N VAL A 85 -7.72 20.81 24.39
CA VAL A 85 -8.48 19.59 24.62
C VAL A 85 -7.87 18.51 23.74
N SER A 86 -7.61 17.34 24.30
CA SER A 86 -6.96 16.23 23.61
C SER A 86 -7.89 15.03 23.54
N ILE A 87 -7.90 14.37 22.39
CA ILE A 87 -8.67 13.15 22.12
C ILE A 87 -7.77 12.23 21.32
N GLU A 88 -7.89 10.94 21.55
CA GLU A 88 -7.11 9.91 20.87
C GLU A 88 -8.01 8.78 20.39
N GLY A 89 -7.50 8.04 19.40
CA GLY A 89 -8.17 6.88 18.87
C GLY A 89 -7.31 6.17 17.84
N SER A 90 -7.97 5.34 17.04
CA SER A 90 -7.30 4.59 15.97
C SER A 90 -8.00 4.81 14.64
N PHE A 91 -7.30 4.48 13.57
CA PHE A 91 -7.84 4.45 12.21
C PHE A 91 -7.36 3.20 11.47
N SER A 92 -8.13 2.83 10.45
CA SER A 92 -7.74 1.80 9.48
C SER A 92 -8.00 2.32 8.07
N GLN A 93 -6.98 2.27 7.23
CA GLN A 93 -7.05 2.60 5.81
C GLN A 93 -6.85 1.33 4.97
N PRO A 94 -7.92 0.75 4.41
CA PRO A 94 -7.80 -0.36 3.48
C PRO A 94 -7.29 0.12 2.12
N PHE A 95 -6.56 -0.74 1.43
CA PHE A 95 -6.09 -0.58 0.06
C PHE A 95 -6.44 -1.82 -0.74
N ILE A 96 -7.12 -1.62 -1.86
CA ILE A 96 -7.35 -2.68 -2.84
C ILE A 96 -6.12 -2.73 -3.75
N VAL A 97 -5.51 -3.91 -3.87
CA VAL A 97 -4.36 -4.11 -4.76
C VAL A 97 -4.85 -4.76 -6.05
N LYS A 98 -4.63 -4.10 -7.18
CA LYS A 98 -5.06 -4.53 -8.52
C LYS A 98 -3.93 -4.39 -9.53
N ILE A 99 -4.11 -4.94 -10.74
CA ILE A 99 -3.22 -4.64 -11.87
C ILE A 99 -3.82 -3.53 -12.72
N GLY A 100 -2.99 -2.54 -13.03
CA GLY A 100 -3.24 -1.54 -14.07
C GLY A 100 -1.99 -1.40 -14.95
N ASN A 101 -2.14 -1.58 -16.27
CA ASN A 101 -1.04 -1.46 -17.23
C ASN A 101 0.19 -2.33 -16.88
N GLY A 102 -0.02 -3.60 -16.52
CA GLY A 102 1.06 -4.54 -16.17
C GLY A 102 1.77 -4.24 -14.84
N ARG A 103 1.22 -3.35 -14.01
CA ARG A 103 1.79 -2.97 -12.70
C ARG A 103 0.79 -3.22 -11.59
N LEU A 104 1.28 -3.62 -10.41
CA LEU A 104 0.47 -3.57 -9.21
C LEU A 104 0.21 -2.12 -8.82
N VAL A 105 -1.05 -1.86 -8.49
CA VAL A 105 -1.54 -0.57 -8.04
C VAL A 105 -2.38 -0.79 -6.79
N ALA A 106 -2.04 -0.08 -5.72
CA ALA A 106 -2.88 0.06 -4.55
C ALA A 106 -3.82 1.26 -4.70
N GLU A 107 -5.11 1.03 -4.54
CA GLU A 107 -6.12 2.07 -4.48
C GLU A 107 -6.66 2.17 -3.05
N ALA A 108 -6.59 3.38 -2.48
CA ALA A 108 -7.09 3.61 -1.12
C ALA A 108 -8.62 3.51 -1.10
N GLY A 109 -9.12 2.68 -0.19
CA GLY A 109 -10.53 2.58 0.13
C GLY A 109 -10.98 3.68 1.12
N LYS A 110 -12.11 3.43 1.79
CA LYS A 110 -12.64 4.32 2.81
C LYS A 110 -11.87 4.16 4.12
N ILE A 111 -11.39 5.27 4.69
CA ILE A 111 -10.81 5.29 6.04
C ILE A 111 -11.91 5.05 7.07
N ASP A 112 -11.63 4.16 8.02
CA ASP A 112 -12.38 4.00 9.26
C ASP A 112 -11.66 4.69 10.42
N ILE A 113 -12.39 5.39 11.28
CA ILE A 113 -11.85 6.15 12.42
C ILE A 113 -12.69 5.82 13.65
N GLN A 114 -12.02 5.38 14.69
CA GLN A 114 -12.62 5.01 15.97
C GLN A 114 -12.31 6.08 17.03
N GLY A 115 -13.31 6.46 17.84
CA GLY A 115 -13.14 7.39 18.97
C GLY A 115 -13.29 8.88 18.65
N ALA A 116 -13.87 9.24 17.49
CA ALA A 116 -13.81 10.60 16.94
C ALA A 116 -15.17 11.31 16.72
N ASP A 117 -16.31 10.86 17.26
CA ASP A 117 -17.66 11.30 16.83
C ASP A 117 -17.82 12.81 16.55
N LYS A 118 -17.33 13.70 17.43
CA LYS A 118 -17.43 15.16 17.26
C LYS A 118 -16.44 15.74 16.24
N TRP A 119 -15.24 15.18 16.14
CA TRP A 119 -14.11 15.71 15.34
C TRP A 119 -13.74 14.82 14.16
N TYR A 120 -14.63 13.90 13.84
CA TYR A 120 -14.47 12.92 12.78
C TYR A 120 -14.16 13.60 11.44
N PRO A 121 -14.86 14.67 11.00
CA PRO A 121 -14.56 15.31 9.72
C PRO A 121 -13.14 15.89 9.63
N GLU A 122 -12.66 16.52 10.70
CA GLU A 122 -11.33 17.14 10.75
C GLU A 122 -10.22 16.09 10.70
N ILE A 123 -10.33 15.06 11.55
CA ILE A 123 -9.37 13.95 11.59
C ILE A 123 -9.37 13.21 10.25
N LEU A 124 -10.56 12.93 9.70
CA LEU A 124 -10.71 12.29 8.39
C LEU A 124 -10.06 13.11 7.28
N TYR A 125 -10.27 14.43 7.25
CA TYR A 125 -9.71 15.28 6.20
C TYR A 125 -8.17 15.26 6.22
N ALA A 126 -7.57 15.37 7.40
CA ALA A 126 -6.14 15.32 7.56
C ALA A 126 -5.56 13.95 7.15
N LEU A 127 -6.21 12.83 7.53
CA LEU A 127 -5.80 11.48 7.11
C LEU A 127 -5.97 11.27 5.60
N ILE A 128 -7.14 11.59 5.02
CA ILE A 128 -7.40 11.46 3.57
C ILE A 128 -6.35 12.20 2.75
N SER A 129 -5.88 13.36 3.21
CA SER A 129 -4.86 14.14 2.50
C SER A 129 -3.58 13.35 2.24
N ARG A 130 -3.23 12.40 3.11
CA ARG A 130 -2.03 11.56 3.04
C ARG A 130 -2.25 10.21 2.35
N PHE A 131 -3.45 9.63 2.47
CA PHE A 131 -3.75 8.28 1.97
C PHE A 131 -4.52 8.23 0.64
N ARG A 132 -5.17 9.31 0.18
CA ARG A 132 -5.83 9.33 -1.14
C ARG A 132 -4.85 9.07 -2.28
N ILE A 133 -5.35 8.84 -3.50
CA ILE A 133 -4.55 8.52 -4.71
C ILE A 133 -3.31 9.44 -4.89
N ASN A 134 -3.44 10.73 -4.61
CA ASN A 134 -2.34 11.70 -4.74
C ASN A 134 -1.53 11.96 -3.46
N GLY A 135 -1.94 11.35 -2.35
CA GLY A 135 -1.31 11.47 -1.04
C GLY A 135 0.06 10.79 -0.99
N ALA A 136 0.94 11.32 -0.15
CA ALA A 136 2.33 10.88 -0.07
C ALA A 136 2.45 9.38 0.29
N VAL A 137 1.64 8.90 1.22
CA VAL A 137 1.69 7.49 1.69
C VAL A 137 1.26 6.55 0.57
N ASN A 138 0.17 6.87 -0.13
CA ASN A 138 -0.33 6.07 -1.24
C ASN A 138 0.70 5.96 -2.38
N LYS A 139 1.36 7.07 -2.72
CA LYS A 139 2.42 7.09 -3.74
C LYS A 139 3.59 6.18 -3.36
N LEU A 140 4.02 6.21 -2.10
CA LEU A 140 5.12 5.38 -1.62
C LEU A 140 4.75 3.89 -1.63
N ILE A 141 3.54 3.52 -1.19
CA ILE A 141 3.03 2.15 -1.29
C ILE A 141 3.01 1.67 -2.74
N ASN A 142 2.51 2.49 -3.65
CA ASN A 142 2.47 2.15 -5.07
C ASN A 142 3.87 2.01 -5.70
N GLN A 143 4.84 2.82 -5.26
CA GLN A 143 6.23 2.68 -5.68
C GLN A 143 6.83 1.36 -5.20
N GLU A 144 6.56 0.97 -3.96
CA GLU A 144 7.07 -0.28 -3.39
C GLU A 144 6.39 -1.50 -4.00
N LEU A 145 5.07 -1.48 -4.21
CA LEU A 145 4.35 -2.56 -4.90
C LEU A 145 4.78 -2.73 -6.36
N GLN A 146 5.36 -1.69 -6.99
CA GLN A 146 5.94 -1.81 -8.33
C GLN A 146 7.33 -2.45 -8.31
N ASN A 147 8.00 -2.50 -7.16
CA ASN A 147 9.37 -2.95 -7.00
C ASN A 147 9.44 -4.13 -6.02
N PHE A 148 9.53 -5.34 -6.55
CA PHE A 148 9.80 -6.55 -5.77
C PHE A 148 11.29 -6.80 -5.69
N ASN A 149 11.92 -6.57 -4.53
CA ASN A 149 13.38 -6.70 -4.37
C ASN A 149 14.17 -5.95 -5.46
N GLY A 150 13.71 -4.75 -5.84
CA GLY A 150 14.34 -3.93 -6.88
C GLY A 150 14.04 -4.34 -8.33
N MET A 151 13.14 -5.30 -8.55
CA MET A 151 12.67 -5.70 -9.88
C MET A 151 11.22 -5.30 -10.11
N ASN A 152 10.88 -4.94 -11.34
CA ASN A 152 9.47 -4.79 -11.72
C ASN A 152 8.80 -6.16 -11.95
N LEU A 153 7.48 -6.15 -12.08
CA LEU A 153 6.68 -7.38 -12.26
C LEU A 153 7.14 -8.23 -13.46
N GLN A 154 7.44 -7.59 -14.58
CA GLN A 154 7.89 -8.26 -15.80
C GLN A 154 9.25 -8.95 -15.60
N GLN A 155 10.22 -8.23 -15.03
CA GLN A 155 11.55 -8.77 -14.72
C GLN A 155 11.44 -9.96 -13.77
N LEU A 156 10.55 -9.88 -12.78
CA LEU A 156 10.28 -10.98 -11.86
C LEU A 156 9.72 -12.20 -12.59
N LEU A 157 8.73 -12.01 -13.47
CA LEU A 157 8.12 -13.09 -14.24
C LEU A 157 9.13 -13.79 -15.14
N VAL A 158 9.99 -13.04 -15.84
CA VAL A 158 11.06 -13.60 -16.68
C VAL A 158 12.08 -14.35 -15.81
N GLN A 159 12.61 -13.70 -14.76
CA GLN A 159 13.64 -14.31 -13.93
C GLN A 159 13.16 -15.61 -13.26
N ALA A 160 11.92 -15.62 -12.78
CA ALA A 160 11.36 -16.76 -12.06
C ALA A 160 10.76 -17.83 -12.99
N GLY A 161 10.22 -17.44 -14.15
CA GLY A 161 9.39 -18.28 -14.99
C GLY A 161 10.06 -18.91 -16.21
N SER A 162 11.11 -18.29 -16.78
CA SER A 162 11.58 -18.68 -18.11
C SER A 162 12.07 -20.12 -18.22
N ALA A 163 12.79 -20.62 -17.22
CA ALA A 163 13.25 -22.01 -17.23
C ALA A 163 12.08 -23.01 -17.22
N ILE A 164 11.05 -22.72 -16.42
CA ILE A 164 9.87 -23.59 -16.26
C ILE A 164 8.99 -23.53 -17.50
N VAL A 165 8.83 -22.35 -18.10
CA VAL A 165 8.10 -22.18 -19.37
C VAL A 165 8.83 -22.89 -20.52
N ALA A 166 10.16 -22.75 -20.60
CA ALA A 166 10.98 -23.42 -21.60
C ALA A 166 10.82 -24.95 -21.52
N GLU A 167 10.90 -25.50 -20.32
CA GLU A 167 10.69 -26.94 -20.07
C GLU A 167 9.26 -27.38 -20.40
N ALA A 168 8.24 -26.65 -19.94
CA ALA A 168 6.84 -27.01 -20.12
C ALA A 168 6.39 -26.99 -21.58
N LEU A 169 6.94 -26.09 -22.39
CA LEU A 169 6.58 -25.91 -23.80
C LEU A 169 7.58 -26.56 -24.78
N GLY A 170 8.72 -27.05 -24.29
CA GLY A 170 9.79 -27.60 -25.14
C GLY A 170 10.45 -26.57 -26.05
N ILE A 171 10.56 -25.31 -25.59
CA ILE A 171 11.16 -24.19 -26.33
C ILE A 171 12.51 -23.77 -25.71
N SER A 172 13.26 -22.91 -26.41
CA SER A 172 14.50 -22.34 -25.87
C SER A 172 14.21 -21.36 -24.73
N SER A 173 15.15 -21.19 -23.79
CA SER A 173 15.03 -20.20 -22.72
C SER A 173 14.89 -18.76 -23.27
N ASP A 174 15.51 -18.46 -24.40
CA ASP A 174 15.40 -17.15 -25.04
C ASP A 174 14.00 -16.91 -25.62
N ASP A 175 13.36 -17.95 -26.15
CA ASP A 175 11.98 -17.83 -26.65
C ASP A 175 10.97 -17.80 -25.50
N ALA A 176 11.23 -18.52 -24.41
CA ALA A 176 10.45 -18.40 -23.19
C ALA A 176 10.52 -16.98 -22.59
N ASN A 177 11.71 -16.37 -22.55
CA ASN A 177 11.87 -14.97 -22.14
C ASN A 177 10.98 -14.03 -22.97
N LYS A 178 11.07 -14.13 -24.31
CA LYS A 178 10.28 -13.28 -25.22
C LYS A 178 8.78 -13.51 -25.07
N LEU A 179 8.35 -14.76 -24.86
CA LEU A 179 6.94 -15.10 -24.67
C LEU A 179 6.40 -14.49 -23.38
N ILE A 180 7.13 -14.64 -22.27
CA ILE A 180 6.75 -14.03 -20.99
C ILE A 180 6.72 -12.51 -21.12
N ASP A 181 7.73 -11.89 -21.75
CA ASP A 181 7.77 -10.45 -21.97
C ASP A 181 6.58 -9.94 -22.79
N PHE A 182 6.23 -10.66 -23.86
CA PHE A 182 5.08 -10.35 -24.70
C PHE A 182 3.77 -10.45 -23.91
N CYS A 183 3.63 -11.47 -23.06
CA CYS A 183 2.40 -11.72 -22.31
C CYS A 183 2.31 -10.94 -20.98
N ALA A 184 3.41 -10.35 -20.48
CA ALA A 184 3.48 -9.69 -19.18
C ALA A 184 2.46 -8.53 -19.03
N GLY A 185 2.09 -7.87 -20.13
CA GLY A 185 1.04 -6.85 -20.14
C GLY A 185 -0.35 -7.35 -19.72
N ASN A 186 -0.60 -8.65 -19.87
CA ASN A 186 -1.86 -9.33 -19.54
C ASN A 186 -1.78 -10.13 -18.22
N THR A 187 -0.81 -9.80 -17.36
CA THR A 187 -0.67 -10.45 -16.07
C THR A 187 -1.90 -10.20 -15.21
N ASN A 188 -2.40 -11.26 -14.58
CA ASN A 188 -3.37 -11.20 -13.50
C ASN A 188 -2.66 -11.28 -12.15
N ALA A 189 -3.12 -10.54 -11.15
CA ALA A 189 -2.63 -10.65 -9.78
C ALA A 189 -3.77 -10.70 -8.78
N LYS A 190 -3.60 -11.53 -7.76
CA LYS A 190 -4.50 -11.60 -6.61
C LYS A 190 -3.71 -11.84 -5.35
N ILE A 191 -4.01 -11.09 -4.29
CA ILE A 191 -3.56 -11.42 -2.94
C ILE A 191 -4.60 -12.35 -2.31
N THR A 192 -4.18 -13.56 -1.95
CA THR A 192 -5.04 -14.56 -1.28
C THR A 192 -4.23 -15.22 -0.16
N GLY A 193 -4.78 -15.21 1.05
CA GLY A 193 -4.06 -15.70 2.23
C GLY A 193 -2.74 -14.96 2.39
N ASN A 194 -1.63 -15.69 2.53
CA ASN A 194 -0.28 -15.15 2.68
C ASN A 194 0.51 -15.05 1.36
N ARG A 195 -0.18 -15.05 0.21
CA ARG A 195 0.47 -15.05 -1.11
C ARG A 195 -0.11 -14.00 -2.04
N LEU A 196 0.78 -13.31 -2.74
CA LEU A 196 0.50 -12.65 -4.00
C LEU A 196 0.68 -13.68 -5.12
N ILE A 197 -0.40 -13.95 -5.84
CA ILE A 197 -0.42 -14.88 -6.96
C ILE A 197 -0.40 -14.04 -8.23
N LEU A 198 0.62 -14.22 -9.07
CA LEU A 198 0.69 -13.70 -10.42
C LEU A 198 0.35 -14.81 -11.40
N SER A 199 -0.37 -14.50 -12.46
CA SER A 199 -0.76 -15.48 -13.49
C SER A 199 -0.70 -14.87 -14.87
N VAL A 200 0.01 -15.53 -15.78
CA VAL A 200 0.25 -15.08 -17.16
C VAL A 200 -0.02 -16.24 -18.12
N LEU A 201 -0.83 -16.01 -19.14
CA LEU A 201 -1.04 -16.99 -20.21
C LEU A 201 0.20 -17.00 -21.12
N VAL A 202 0.78 -18.19 -21.33
CA VAL A 202 2.03 -18.46 -22.06
C VAL A 202 1.83 -19.64 -23.01
N ASP A 203 0.72 -19.67 -23.74
CA ASP A 203 0.37 -20.70 -24.73
C ASP A 203 0.56 -20.26 -26.19
#